data_AF-A0A925T1Z0-F1
#
_entry.id   AF-A0A925T1Z0-F1
#
_cell.length_a   1.000
_cell.length_b   1.000
_cell.length_c   1.000
_cell.angle_alpha   90.00
_cell.angle_beta   90.00
_cell.angle_gamma   90.00
#
_symmetry.space_group_name_H-M   'P 1'
#
loop_
_entity.id
_entity.type
_entity.pdbx_description
1 polymer ?
#
loop_
_entity_poly.entity_id
_entity_poly.type
_entity_poly.pdbx_seq_one_letter_code
_entity_poly.pdbx_strand_id
1 'polypeptide(L)'
;MTNKEIVVGGFFETVDAAISNIIGNLAGLLFALLGVGIVGVGIRNAAEWLLARNQVWLALIFVVVCGIAFYGLLTLVTPENSRGTTGKMLRGFIFGFSAAIALVWIYLFGVLSYVLMRLEAVSYTVRSASDALPDLTDAYLWYFLDLVPLLDINGALAWKQPDVDLTGGASGFLLLLFRIILVFQVFALTRKLIEASRAPRTAPPVYRRFARTAR
;
A
#
# COMPACT_ATOMS: atom_id res chain seq x y z
N MET A 1 -45.63 -20.98 -23.49
CA MET A 1 -44.25 -20.79 -23.02
C MET A 1 -44.16 -19.39 -22.48
N THR A 2 -43.99 -19.32 -21.17
CA THR A 2 -44.69 -18.39 -20.28
C THR A 2 -43.69 -17.45 -19.63
N ASN A 3 -44.05 -16.17 -19.58
CA ASN A 3 -43.31 -15.02 -19.04
C ASN A 3 -42.54 -15.27 -17.72
N LYS A 4 -42.87 -16.30 -16.94
CA LYS A 4 -42.14 -16.75 -15.75
C LYS A 4 -40.74 -17.32 -16.03
N GLU A 5 -40.51 -18.02 -17.15
CA GLU A 5 -39.20 -18.63 -17.43
C GLU A 5 -38.13 -17.59 -17.80
N ILE A 6 -38.54 -16.48 -18.44
CA ILE A 6 -37.64 -15.38 -18.83
C ILE A 6 -37.15 -14.60 -17.60
N VAL A 7 -38.02 -14.43 -16.59
CA VAL A 7 -37.66 -13.70 -15.35
C VAL A 7 -36.68 -14.50 -14.49
N VAL A 8 -36.82 -15.83 -14.45
CA VAL A 8 -35.92 -16.69 -13.68
C VAL A 8 -34.53 -16.75 -14.33
N GLY A 9 -34.45 -16.82 -15.66
CA GLY A 9 -33.16 -16.79 -16.38
C GLY A 9 -32.36 -15.50 -16.15
N GLY A 10 -33.01 -14.33 -16.24
CA GLY A 10 -32.33 -13.04 -16.01
C GLY A 10 -31.87 -12.81 -14.57
N PHE A 11 -32.55 -13.41 -13.59
CA PHE A 11 -32.13 -13.35 -12.19
C PHE A 11 -30.83 -14.14 -11.94
N PHE A 12 -30.69 -15.35 -12.51
CA PHE A 12 -29.47 -16.14 -12.35
C PHE A 12 -28.27 -15.48 -13.04
N GLU A 13 -28.45 -14.94 -14.25
CA GLU A 13 -27.36 -14.24 -14.96
C GLU A 13 -26.87 -12.98 -14.22
N THR A 14 -27.77 -12.23 -13.58
CA THR A 14 -27.40 -11.05 -12.78
C THR A 14 -26.67 -11.42 -11.49
N VAL A 15 -27.07 -12.51 -10.83
CA VAL A 15 -26.38 -13.04 -9.65
C VAL A 15 -24.99 -13.57 -10.01
N ASP A 16 -24.86 -14.33 -11.08
CA ASP A 16 -23.56 -14.86 -11.53
C ASP A 16 -22.59 -13.74 -11.93
N ALA A 17 -23.10 -12.71 -12.62
CA ALA A 17 -22.32 -11.53 -12.93
C ALA A 17 -21.89 -10.77 -11.67
N ALA A 18 -22.76 -10.65 -10.65
CA ALA A 18 -22.43 -10.01 -9.39
C ALA A 18 -21.36 -10.79 -8.62
N ILE A 19 -21.51 -12.12 -8.50
CA ILE A 19 -20.57 -13.01 -7.81
C ILE A 19 -19.20 -12.96 -8.48
N SER A 20 -19.14 -13.09 -9.81
CA SER A 20 -17.90 -13.00 -10.58
C SER A 20 -17.16 -11.68 -10.36
N ASN A 21 -17.90 -10.56 -10.32
CA ASN A 21 -17.33 -9.24 -10.02
C ASN A 21 -16.80 -9.12 -8.58
N ILE A 22 -17.50 -9.69 -7.60
CA ILE A 22 -17.06 -9.69 -6.20
C ILE A 22 -15.77 -10.50 -6.05
N ILE A 23 -15.77 -11.75 -6.56
CA ILE A 23 -14.61 -12.64 -6.51
C ILE A 23 -13.41 -12.01 -7.22
N GLY A 24 -13.61 -11.44 -8.41
CA GLY A 24 -12.54 -10.76 -9.15
C GLY A 24 -11.95 -9.58 -8.40
N ASN A 25 -12.77 -8.75 -7.73
CA ASN A 25 -12.28 -7.65 -6.92
C ASN A 25 -11.52 -8.15 -5.68
N LEU A 26 -12.04 -9.16 -4.99
CA LEU A 26 -11.38 -9.73 -3.81
C LEU A 26 -10.03 -10.35 -4.19
N ALA A 27 -9.98 -11.10 -5.29
CA ALA A 27 -8.74 -11.68 -5.80
C ALA A 27 -7.72 -10.59 -6.18
N GLY A 28 -8.15 -9.54 -6.87
CA GLY A 28 -7.29 -8.40 -7.20
C GLY A 28 -6.73 -7.69 -5.96
N LEU A 29 -7.56 -7.53 -4.93
CA LEU A 29 -7.15 -6.96 -3.64
C LEU A 29 -6.09 -7.84 -2.96
N LEU A 30 -6.36 -9.13 -2.82
CA LEU A 30 -5.45 -10.09 -2.19
C LEU A 30 -4.14 -10.21 -2.95
N PHE A 31 -4.17 -10.22 -4.28
CA PHE A 31 -2.97 -10.33 -5.09
C PHE A 31 -2.04 -9.12 -4.92
N ALA A 32 -2.62 -7.92 -4.90
CA ALA A 32 -1.85 -6.70 -4.65
C ALA A 32 -1.28 -6.68 -3.22
N LEU A 33 -2.08 -7.07 -2.22
CA LEU A 33 -1.67 -7.19 -0.83
C LEU A 33 -0.53 -8.20 -0.63
N LEU A 34 -0.64 -9.39 -1.22
CA LEU A 34 0.39 -10.42 -1.11
C LEU A 34 1.66 -10.00 -1.84
N GLY A 35 1.56 -9.54 -3.09
CA GLY A 35 2.73 -9.19 -3.90
C GLY A 35 3.59 -8.11 -3.25
N VAL A 36 2.95 -7.02 -2.81
CA VAL A 36 3.66 -5.90 -2.16
C VAL A 36 3.95 -6.20 -0.68
N GLY A 37 3.11 -6.99 -0.01
CA GLY A 37 3.33 -7.43 1.37
C GLY A 37 4.58 -8.29 1.52
N ILE A 38 4.86 -9.18 0.57
CA ILE A 38 6.10 -9.98 0.53
C ILE A 38 7.33 -9.06 0.49
N VAL A 39 7.27 -7.95 -0.25
CA VAL A 39 8.36 -6.97 -0.30
C VAL A 39 8.58 -6.33 1.07
N GLY A 40 7.52 -5.88 1.73
CA GLY A 40 7.60 -5.29 3.07
C GLY A 40 8.19 -6.25 4.11
N VAL A 41 7.72 -7.50 4.13
CA VAL A 41 8.23 -8.56 5.02
C VAL A 41 9.69 -8.89 4.69
N GLY A 42 10.04 -8.96 3.40
CA GLY A 42 11.42 -9.20 2.96
C GLY A 42 12.39 -8.11 3.42
N ILE A 43 12.00 -6.83 3.29
CA ILE A 43 12.79 -5.69 3.78
C ILE A 43 12.98 -5.80 5.30
N ARG A 44 11.91 -6.07 6.05
CA ARG A 44 11.97 -6.24 7.50
C ARG A 44 12.94 -7.35 7.90
N ASN A 45 12.77 -8.55 7.34
CA ASN A 45 13.60 -9.72 7.68
C ASN A 45 15.08 -9.49 7.32
N ALA A 46 15.36 -8.86 6.18
CA ALA A 46 16.72 -8.54 5.75
C ALA A 46 17.37 -7.52 6.71
N ALA A 47 16.63 -6.52 7.15
CA ALA A 47 17.13 -5.55 8.12
C ALA A 47 17.34 -6.18 9.50
N GLU A 48 16.41 -6.99 9.99
CA GLU A 48 16.56 -7.76 11.24
C GLU A 48 17.83 -8.62 11.21
N TRP A 49 18.09 -9.30 10.08
CA TRP A 49 19.30 -10.09 9.90
C TRP A 49 20.59 -9.25 9.95
N LEU A 50 20.60 -8.06 9.36
CA LEU A 50 21.73 -7.12 9.46
C LEU A 50 21.94 -6.64 10.90
N LEU A 51 20.85 -6.31 11.59
CA LEU A 51 20.86 -5.83 12.96
C LEU A 51 21.31 -6.91 13.95
N ALA A 52 20.93 -8.17 13.74
CA ALA A 52 21.40 -9.32 14.52
C ALA A 52 22.92 -9.53 14.42
N ARG A 53 23.55 -9.08 13.34
CA ARG A 53 25.01 -9.11 13.13
C ARG A 53 25.73 -7.85 13.66
N ASN A 54 25.03 -7.00 14.38
CA ASN A 54 25.50 -5.70 14.86
C ASN A 54 25.96 -4.75 13.73
N GLN A 55 25.45 -4.93 12.51
CA GLN A 55 25.78 -4.11 11.34
C GLN A 55 24.78 -2.95 11.19
N VAL A 56 24.69 -2.11 12.22
CA VAL A 56 23.64 -1.06 12.33
C VAL A 56 23.72 -0.05 11.17
N TRP A 57 24.93 0.36 10.78
CA TRP A 57 25.12 1.28 9.65
C TRP A 57 24.72 0.67 8.30
N LEU A 58 24.99 -0.62 8.07
CA LEU A 58 24.55 -1.31 6.85
C LEU A 58 23.03 -1.44 6.82
N ALA A 59 22.39 -1.71 7.97
CA ALA A 59 20.94 -1.72 8.08
C ALA A 59 20.34 -0.35 7.76
N LEU A 60 20.96 0.74 8.22
CA LEU A 60 20.52 2.11 7.89
C LEU A 60 20.59 2.36 6.38
N ILE A 61 21.74 2.10 5.76
CA ILE A 61 21.94 2.29 4.32
C ILE A 61 20.94 1.44 3.54
N PHE A 62 20.77 0.18 3.92
CA PHE A 62 19.84 -0.74 3.29
C PHE A 62 18.40 -0.22 3.32
N VAL A 63 17.91 0.21 4.48
CA VAL A 63 16.54 0.73 4.64
C VAL A 63 16.32 2.01 3.84
N VAL A 64 17.30 2.93 3.85
CA VAL A 64 17.22 4.17 3.06
C VAL A 64 17.20 3.85 1.57
N VAL A 65 18.06 2.96 1.09
CA VAL A 65 18.10 2.53 -0.31
C VAL A 65 16.78 1.84 -0.70
N CYS A 66 16.25 0.96 0.14
CA CYS A 66 14.95 0.33 -0.08
C CYS A 66 13.82 1.36 -0.13
N GLY A 67 13.83 2.36 0.75
CA GLY A 67 12.84 3.44 0.75
C GLY A 67 12.88 4.28 -0.53
N ILE A 68 14.08 4.66 -0.99
CA ILE A 68 14.27 5.41 -2.24
C ILE A 68 13.88 4.56 -3.45
N ALA A 69 14.31 3.30 -3.50
CA ALA A 69 13.97 2.38 -4.58
C ALA A 69 12.46 2.12 -4.63
N PHE A 70 11.82 1.92 -3.48
CA PHE A 70 10.37 1.76 -3.39
C PHE A 70 9.64 3.02 -3.86
N TYR A 71 10.06 4.20 -3.39
CA TYR A 71 9.53 5.48 -3.87
C TYR A 71 9.66 5.61 -5.39
N GLY A 72 10.82 5.30 -5.96
CA GLY A 72 11.05 5.32 -7.40
C GLY A 72 10.20 4.31 -8.17
N LEU A 73 10.00 3.11 -7.62
CA LEU A 73 9.09 2.12 -8.20
C LEU A 73 7.65 2.64 -8.24
N LEU A 74 7.19 3.33 -7.19
CA LEU A 74 5.85 3.91 -7.16
C LEU A 74 5.64 5.00 -8.21
N THR A 75 6.67 5.81 -8.52
CA THR A 75 6.54 6.84 -9.57
C THR A 75 6.46 6.23 -10.98
N LEU A 76 7.04 5.03 -11.17
CA LEU A 76 6.96 4.26 -12.41
C LEU A 76 5.61 3.56 -12.60
N VAL A 77 4.77 3.47 -11.57
CA VAL A 77 3.42 2.92 -11.70
C VAL A 77 2.55 3.87 -12.53
N THR A 78 2.44 3.56 -13.81
CA THR A 78 1.51 4.20 -14.73
C THR A 78 0.22 3.40 -14.80
N PRO A 79 -0.93 4.08 -14.90
CA PRO A 79 -2.21 3.39 -15.02
C PRO A 79 -2.34 2.56 -16.31
N GLU A 80 -1.50 2.82 -17.31
CA GLU A 80 -1.44 2.07 -18.56
C GLU A 80 -0.96 0.63 -18.33
N ASN A 81 0.04 0.44 -17.47
CA ASN A 81 0.59 -0.87 -17.15
C ASN A 81 -0.31 -1.71 -16.22
N SER A 82 -1.25 -1.08 -15.51
CA SER A 82 -2.12 -1.73 -14.53
C SER A 82 -3.49 -2.12 -15.09
N ARG A 83 -3.77 -1.86 -16.37
CA ARG A 83 -5.00 -2.31 -17.02
C ARG A 83 -4.84 -3.77 -17.43
N GLY A 84 -5.73 -4.63 -16.92
CA GLY A 84 -5.79 -6.03 -17.35
C GLY A 84 -6.21 -6.19 -18.80
N THR A 85 -6.24 -7.43 -19.30
CA THR A 85 -6.59 -7.79 -20.68
C THR A 85 -7.97 -7.29 -21.14
N THR A 86 -8.89 -7.09 -20.18
CA THR A 86 -10.23 -6.52 -20.38
C THR A 86 -10.26 -4.99 -20.42
N GLY A 87 -9.13 -4.31 -20.23
CA GLY A 87 -9.00 -2.85 -20.24
C GLY A 87 -9.61 -2.13 -19.02
N LYS A 88 -10.24 -2.87 -18.10
CA LYS A 88 -10.81 -2.35 -16.85
C LYS A 88 -9.85 -2.64 -15.69
N MET A 89 -9.64 -1.65 -14.82
CA MET A 89 -9.00 -1.88 -13.53
C MET A 89 -10.03 -2.42 -12.54
N LEU A 90 -9.67 -3.50 -11.84
CA LEU A 90 -10.45 -3.99 -10.70
C LEU A 90 -10.32 -2.97 -9.56
N ARG A 91 -11.46 -2.52 -9.02
CA ARG A 91 -11.46 -1.56 -7.90
C ARG A 91 -10.77 -2.16 -6.68
N GLY A 92 -10.98 -3.45 -6.44
CA GLY A 92 -10.32 -4.18 -5.36
C GLY A 92 -8.80 -4.16 -5.47
N PHE A 93 -8.25 -4.23 -6.68
CA PHE A 93 -6.80 -4.12 -6.89
C PHE A 93 -6.26 -2.74 -6.47
N ILE A 94 -6.96 -1.64 -6.79
CA ILE A 94 -6.53 -0.29 -6.41
C ILE A 94 -6.47 -0.15 -4.88
N PHE A 95 -7.51 -0.59 -4.18
CA PHE A 95 -7.55 -0.54 -2.72
C PHE A 95 -6.50 -1.46 -2.09
N GLY A 96 -6.38 -2.70 -2.57
CA GLY A 96 -5.38 -3.65 -2.10
C GLY A 96 -3.95 -3.12 -2.30
N PHE A 97 -3.67 -2.55 -3.47
CA PHE A 97 -2.38 -1.97 -3.79
C PHE A 97 -2.06 -0.76 -2.89
N SER A 98 -3.04 0.11 -2.66
CA SER A 98 -2.88 1.28 -1.79
C SER A 98 -2.61 0.86 -0.33
N ALA A 99 -3.36 -0.13 0.17
CA ALA A 99 -3.14 -0.69 1.51
C ALA A 99 -1.77 -1.35 1.63
N ALA A 100 -1.35 -2.08 0.60
CA ALA A 100 -0.05 -2.76 0.62
C ALA A 100 1.12 -1.77 0.57
N ILE A 101 0.99 -0.67 -0.16
CA ILE A 101 1.97 0.43 -0.14
C ILE A 101 2.10 1.02 1.26
N ALA A 102 0.98 1.26 1.93
CA ALA A 102 1.00 1.78 3.29
C ALA A 102 1.73 0.81 4.25
N LEU A 103 1.49 -0.50 4.13
CA LEU A 103 2.18 -1.53 4.90
C LEU A 103 3.70 -1.52 4.68
N VAL A 104 4.16 -1.37 3.43
CA VAL A 104 5.61 -1.29 3.15
C VAL A 104 6.23 -0.06 3.81
N TRP A 105 5.56 1.08 3.75
CA TRP A 105 6.04 2.29 4.44
C TRP A 105 6.06 2.13 5.96
N ILE A 106 5.04 1.48 6.54
CA ILE A 106 5.01 1.15 7.98
C ILE A 106 6.23 0.31 8.35
N TYR A 107 6.56 -0.74 7.58
CA TYR A 107 7.75 -1.55 7.84
C TYR A 107 9.05 -0.75 7.68
N LEU A 108 9.19 0.05 6.62
CA LEU A 108 10.38 0.88 6.40
C LEU A 108 10.61 1.85 7.55
N PHE A 109 9.57 2.56 8.00
CA PHE A 109 9.68 3.52 9.10
C PHE A 109 9.86 2.84 10.46
N GLY A 110 9.23 1.69 10.70
CA GLY A 110 9.45 0.88 11.89
C GLY A 110 10.91 0.44 12.01
N VAL A 111 11.47 -0.10 10.93
CA VAL A 111 12.89 -0.49 10.88
C VAL A 111 13.81 0.73 10.99
N LEU A 112 13.55 1.80 10.24
CA LEU A 112 14.36 3.03 10.30
C LEU A 112 14.42 3.58 11.73
N SER A 113 13.29 3.63 12.41
CA SER A 113 13.19 4.10 13.79
C SER A 113 13.98 3.22 14.74
N TYR A 114 13.89 1.89 14.58
CA TYR A 114 14.67 0.95 15.38
C TYR A 114 16.19 1.09 15.14
N VAL A 115 16.61 1.28 13.89
CA VAL A 115 18.02 1.54 13.55
C VAL A 115 18.52 2.83 14.19
N LEU A 116 17.74 3.91 14.10
CA LEU A 116 18.08 5.18 14.73
C LEU A 116 18.12 5.10 16.27
N MET A 117 17.27 4.27 16.86
CA MET A 117 17.33 3.94 18.29
C MET A 117 18.65 3.27 18.66
N ARG A 118 19.07 2.28 17.87
CA ARG A 118 20.33 1.54 18.08
C ARG A 118 21.58 2.39 17.87
N LEU A 119 21.47 3.47 17.11
CA LEU A 119 22.53 4.47 16.94
C LEU A 119 22.51 5.57 18.02
N GLU A 120 21.61 5.46 19.01
CA GLU A 120 21.39 6.47 20.06
C GLU A 120 21.02 7.87 19.51
N ALA A 121 20.57 7.93 18.24
CA ALA A 121 20.14 9.16 17.60
C ALA A 121 18.72 9.58 18.03
N VAL A 122 17.91 8.60 18.45
CA VAL A 122 16.55 8.80 18.95
C VAL A 122 16.29 7.86 20.12
N SER A 123 15.64 8.33 21.18
CA SER A 123 15.22 7.49 22.30
C SER A 123 13.73 7.21 22.21
N TYR A 124 13.34 5.95 22.38
CA TYR A 124 11.95 5.51 22.43
C TYR A 124 11.66 4.80 23.75
N THR A 125 10.45 4.97 24.27
CA THR A 125 9.96 4.20 25.41
C THR A 125 9.46 2.85 24.88
N VAL A 126 10.28 1.81 24.94
CA VAL A 126 9.91 0.45 24.53
C VAL A 126 9.90 -0.47 25.73
N ARG A 127 8.94 -1.41 25.77
CA ARG A 127 8.77 -2.34 26.91
C ARG A 127 9.98 -3.26 27.09
N SER A 128 10.59 -3.66 25.98
CA SER A 128 11.81 -4.47 25.95
C SER A 128 12.65 -4.15 24.71
N ALA A 129 13.98 -4.20 24.84
CA ALA A 129 14.88 -4.02 23.71
C ALA A 129 14.76 -5.14 22.66
N SER A 130 14.31 -6.33 23.05
CA SER A 130 14.06 -7.46 22.13
C SER A 130 12.82 -7.25 21.27
N ASP A 131 11.82 -6.54 21.80
CA ASP A 131 10.50 -6.37 21.17
C ASP A 131 10.32 -4.98 20.55
N ALA A 132 11.36 -4.15 20.61
CA ALA A 132 11.32 -2.77 20.16
C ALA A 132 10.95 -2.61 18.68
N LEU A 133 11.41 -3.49 17.79
CA LEU A 133 11.09 -3.40 16.36
C LEU A 133 9.61 -3.76 16.05
N PRO A 134 9.07 -4.88 16.57
CA PRO A 134 7.63 -5.14 16.56
C PRO A 134 6.81 -3.97 17.14
N ASP A 135 7.18 -3.48 18.32
CA ASP A 135 6.48 -2.39 19.02
C ASP A 135 6.47 -1.10 18.19
N LEU A 136 7.60 -0.74 17.57
CA LEU A 136 7.70 0.42 16.68
C LEU A 136 6.83 0.27 15.44
N THR A 137 6.85 -0.91 14.82
CA THR A 137 6.03 -1.21 13.64
C THR A 137 4.54 -1.11 13.98
N ASP A 138 4.14 -1.61 15.15
CA ASP A 138 2.79 -1.55 15.68
C ASP A 138 2.35 -0.09 15.94
N ALA A 139 3.24 0.72 16.51
CA ALA A 139 3.01 2.15 16.69
C ALA A 139 2.77 2.87 15.36
N TYR A 140 3.59 2.63 14.32
CA TYR A 140 3.37 3.22 13.00
C TYR A 140 2.07 2.74 12.35
N LEU A 141 1.67 1.49 12.56
CA LEU A 141 0.39 0.97 12.10
C LEU A 141 -0.77 1.68 12.81
N TRP A 142 -0.69 1.85 14.13
CA TRP A 142 -1.70 2.58 14.91
C TRP A 142 -1.86 4.02 14.41
N TYR A 143 -0.76 4.74 14.18
CA TYR A 143 -0.79 6.10 13.64
C TYR A 143 -1.22 6.18 12.18
N PHE A 144 -1.05 5.11 11.40
CA PHE A 144 -1.62 5.01 10.05
C PHE A 144 -3.15 4.86 10.09
N LEU A 145 -3.69 4.07 11.01
CA LEU A 145 -5.14 3.96 11.17
C LEU A 145 -5.76 5.26 11.68
N ASP A 146 -5.04 5.98 12.54
CA ASP A 146 -5.41 7.31 13.05
C ASP A 146 -5.43 8.41 11.96
N LEU A 147 -4.72 8.22 10.84
CA LEU A 147 -4.72 9.17 9.72
C LEU A 147 -6.09 9.31 9.02
N VAL A 148 -7.03 8.39 9.27
CA VAL A 148 -8.39 8.45 8.70
C VAL A 148 -9.39 8.86 9.79
N PRO A 149 -9.45 10.15 10.17
CA PRO A 149 -10.23 10.60 11.32
C PRO A 149 -11.74 10.38 11.19
N LEU A 150 -12.23 10.12 9.98
CA LEU A 150 -13.64 9.83 9.74
C LEU A 150 -14.03 8.41 10.13
N LEU A 151 -13.07 7.50 10.18
CA LEU A 151 -13.24 6.14 10.63
C LEU A 151 -12.46 6.04 11.95
N ASP A 152 -13.14 6.16 13.09
CA ASP A 152 -12.54 5.91 14.40
C ASP A 152 -12.23 4.42 14.57
N ILE A 153 -11.31 3.91 13.74
CA ILE A 153 -10.97 2.48 13.64
C ILE A 153 -10.33 2.03 14.96
N ASN A 154 -9.43 2.85 15.50
CA ASN A 154 -8.75 2.55 16.76
C ASN A 154 -9.76 2.51 17.92
N GLY A 155 -10.70 3.47 17.99
CA GLY A 155 -11.79 3.43 18.96
C GLY A 155 -12.72 2.24 18.77
N ALA A 156 -13.10 1.92 17.52
CA ALA A 156 -13.97 0.80 17.20
C ALA A 156 -13.35 -0.57 17.51
N LEU A 157 -12.04 -0.72 17.33
CA LEU A 157 -11.29 -1.94 17.67
C LEU A 157 -10.90 -2.00 19.15
N ALA A 158 -11.24 -0.97 19.95
CA ALA A 158 -10.73 -0.78 21.31
C ALA A 158 -9.21 -0.91 21.41
N TRP A 159 -8.51 -0.52 20.32
CA TRP A 159 -7.07 -0.67 20.22
C TRP A 159 -6.38 0.50 20.92
N LYS A 160 -5.89 0.21 22.13
CA LYS A 160 -5.13 1.17 22.93
C LYS A 160 -3.85 1.58 22.20
N GLN A 161 -3.51 2.87 22.29
CA GLN A 161 -2.27 3.41 21.79
C GLN A 161 -1.08 2.58 22.33
N PRO A 162 -0.16 2.13 21.47
CA PRO A 162 1.04 1.42 21.90
C PRO A 162 1.87 2.29 22.86
N ASP A 163 2.54 1.68 23.83
CA ASP A 163 3.35 2.38 24.86
C ASP A 163 4.63 3.05 24.31
N VAL A 164 4.75 3.17 22.99
CA VAL A 164 5.87 3.78 22.29
C VAL A 164 5.58 5.26 22.07
N ASP A 165 6.27 6.12 22.80
CA ASP A 165 6.17 7.56 22.61
C ASP A 165 6.95 8.00 21.37
N LEU A 166 6.22 8.30 20.29
CA LEU A 166 6.74 8.87 19.05
C LEU A 166 6.57 10.40 18.98
N THR A 167 6.13 11.05 20.06
CA THR A 167 5.74 12.47 20.03
C THR A 167 6.86 13.44 20.45
N GLY A 168 8.02 12.94 20.89
CA GLY A 168 9.15 13.75 21.38
C GLY A 168 10.25 14.02 20.34
N GLY A 169 10.70 15.28 20.21
CA GLY A 169 11.93 15.64 19.50
C GLY A 169 12.08 15.04 18.09
N ALA A 170 13.13 14.24 17.87
CA ALA A 170 13.43 13.60 16.59
C ALA A 170 12.46 12.47 16.20
N SER A 171 11.81 11.79 17.15
CA SER A 171 10.78 10.78 16.83
C SER A 171 9.52 11.44 16.29
N GLY A 172 9.15 12.61 16.81
CA GLY A 172 8.05 13.41 16.29
C GLY A 172 8.27 13.86 14.84
N PHE A 173 9.52 14.21 14.48
CA PHE A 173 9.88 14.54 13.11
C PHE A 173 9.77 13.33 12.16
N LEU A 174 10.21 12.14 12.59
CA LEU A 174 10.04 10.90 11.82
C LEU A 174 8.57 10.56 11.60
N LEU A 175 7.75 10.69 12.64
CA LEU A 175 6.31 10.47 12.55
C LEU A 175 5.64 11.47 11.58
N LEU A 176 6.04 12.74 11.64
CA LEU A 176 5.56 13.76 10.71
C LEU A 176 5.94 13.42 9.27
N LEU A 177 7.21 13.05 9.03
CA LEU A 177 7.70 12.67 7.71
C LEU A 177 6.94 11.46 7.16
N PHE A 178 6.73 10.43 8.00
CA PHE A 178 5.92 9.27 7.68
C PHE A 178 4.50 9.66 7.24
N ARG A 179 3.82 10.51 8.03
CA ARG A 179 2.47 10.99 7.71
C ARG A 179 2.43 11.75 6.39
N ILE A 180 3.38 12.65 6.16
CA ILE A 180 3.47 13.42 4.90
C ILE A 180 3.67 12.46 3.72
N ILE A 181 4.64 11.55 3.80
CA ILE A 181 4.93 10.60 2.72
C ILE A 181 3.70 9.74 2.43
N LEU A 182 3.05 9.19 3.44
CA LEU A 182 1.85 8.37 3.26
C LEU A 182 0.71 9.16 2.63
N VAL A 183 0.38 10.33 3.17
CA VAL A 183 -0.72 11.15 2.65
C VAL A 183 -0.44 11.50 1.19
N PHE A 184 0.75 11.99 0.86
CA PHE A 184 1.06 12.36 -0.51
C PHE A 184 1.10 11.14 -1.43
N GLN A 185 1.80 10.07 -1.07
CA GLN A 185 1.99 8.93 -1.96
C GLN A 185 0.74 8.07 -2.11
N VAL A 186 0.14 7.65 -0.99
CA VAL A 186 -1.04 6.80 -1.03
C VAL A 186 -2.18 7.58 -1.66
N PHE A 187 -2.48 8.79 -1.19
CA PHE A 187 -3.62 9.54 -1.71
C PHE A 187 -3.45 9.96 -3.18
N ALA A 188 -2.27 10.47 -3.57
CA ALA A 188 -2.05 10.89 -4.96
C ALA A 188 -2.09 9.69 -5.93
N LEU A 189 -1.49 8.56 -5.54
CA LEU A 189 -1.48 7.36 -6.38
C LEU A 189 -2.88 6.73 -6.46
N THR A 190 -3.58 6.59 -5.33
CA THR A 190 -4.97 6.10 -5.31
C THR A 190 -5.86 6.99 -6.18
N ARG A 191 -5.74 8.32 -6.05
CA ARG A 191 -6.50 9.27 -6.87
C ARG A 191 -6.19 9.11 -8.36
N LYS A 192 -4.91 9.03 -8.74
CA LYS A 192 -4.47 8.83 -10.13
C LYS A 192 -5.03 7.52 -10.71
N LEU A 193 -5.02 6.44 -9.94
CA LEU A 193 -5.56 5.14 -10.35
C LEU A 193 -7.10 5.18 -10.48
N ILE A 194 -7.79 5.83 -9.55
CA ILE A 194 -9.25 6.01 -9.61
C ILE A 194 -9.63 6.84 -10.85
N GLU A 195 -8.97 7.96 -11.11
CA GLU A 195 -9.23 8.80 -12.28
C GLU A 195 -9.00 8.02 -13.59
N ALA A 196 -7.90 7.25 -13.66
CA ALA A 196 -7.61 6.41 -14.81
C ALA A 196 -8.58 5.24 -15.01
N SER A 197 -9.23 4.77 -13.94
CA SER A 197 -10.29 3.75 -14.03
C SER A 197 -11.62 4.32 -14.55
N ARG A 198 -11.84 5.63 -14.44
CA ARG A 198 -13.04 6.34 -14.90
C ARG A 198 -12.94 6.81 -16.36
N ALA A 199 -11.72 7.05 -16.86
CA ALA A 199 -11.51 7.51 -18.23
C ALA A 199 -11.94 6.44 -19.26
N PRO A 200 -12.82 6.77 -20.23
CA PRO A 200 -13.16 5.87 -21.33
C PRO A 200 -11.89 5.49 -22.11
N ARG A 201 -11.86 4.30 -22.70
CA ARG A 201 -10.76 3.85 -23.58
C ARG A 201 -10.62 4.86 -24.72
N THR A 202 -9.72 5.84 -24.59
CA THR A 202 -9.24 6.59 -25.76
C THR A 202 -8.59 5.54 -26.63
N ALA A 203 -9.23 5.23 -27.76
CA ALA A 203 -8.69 4.26 -28.70
C ALA A 203 -7.21 4.62 -28.93
N PRO A 204 -6.29 3.64 -28.91
CA PRO A 204 -4.94 3.91 -29.38
C PRO A 204 -5.04 4.59 -30.74
N PRO A 205 -4.18 5.55 -31.08
CA PRO A 205 -4.16 6.18 -32.41
C PRO A 205 -3.75 5.14 -33.47
N VAL A 206 -4.63 4.19 -33.73
CA VAL A 206 -4.62 3.28 -34.86
C VAL A 206 -5.29 4.07 -35.98
N TYR A 207 -4.59 4.24 -37.09
CA TYR A 207 -4.95 5.09 -38.26
C TYR A 207 -4.50 6.56 -38.24
N ARG A 208 -3.19 6.81 -38.13
CA ARG A 208 -2.56 7.92 -38.88
C ARG A 208 -1.41 7.51 -39.81
N ARG A 209 -1.16 6.20 -39.96
CA ARG A 209 -0.07 5.67 -40.79
C ARG A 209 -0.48 5.19 -42.19
N PHE A 210 -1.78 5.15 -42.51
CA PHE A 210 -2.25 4.73 -43.84
C PHE A 210 -2.74 5.86 -44.75
N ALA A 211 -2.74 7.11 -44.30
CA ALA A 211 -3.19 8.24 -45.11
C ALA A 211 -2.06 8.95 -45.91
N ARG A 212 -0.85 8.38 -45.98
CA ARG A 212 0.33 9.09 -46.54
C ARG A 212 1.08 8.39 -47.67
N THR A 213 0.53 7.32 -48.26
CA THR A 213 1.18 6.59 -49.37
C THR A 213 0.34 6.44 -50.64
N ALA A 214 -0.72 7.26 -50.78
CA ALA A 214 -1.45 7.41 -52.04
C ALA A 214 -1.31 8.84 -52.57
N ARG A 215 -0.10 9.22 -53.01
CA ARG A 215 0.16 10.30 -53.96
C ARG A 215 1.45 10.01 -54.71
#